data_AF-A0A947B0Y1-F1
#
_entry.id   AF-A0A947B0Y1-F1
#
_cell.length_a   1.000
_cell.length_b   1.000
_cell.length_c   1.000
_cell.angle_alpha   90.00
_cell.angle_beta   90.00
_cell.angle_gamma   90.00
#
_symmetry.space_group_name_H-M   'P 1'
#
loop_
_entity.id
_entity.type
_entity.pdbx_description
1 polymer ?
#
loop_
_entity_poly.entity_id
_entity_poly.type
_entity_poly.pdbx_seq_one_letter_code
_entity_poly.pdbx_strand_id
1 'polypeptide(L)'
;MKKKLQLVVLAQGFLFLSFAQTNIPPGDVYGTWGINGSPYNIQGDITIPNDSTLSIEPGVLVEFQGHYALNVQGRLLAIGTDANNILFTVNDTTGFYNPNNTLGGWNGIQFIDTPSENDTSKIIYCTLQYGKAVGSSPPDNSGGAIIITNFNKVLISNSLITNNSAGGSNSPTGGGLSLHFANINLIENVISHNLAWDGGGIQIWEANPMFIGNLIDSNQADEGGGGVWIGGLSNPVFNYDIITNNLAGGNGGGIICWQSTFTTLNSVNVFDNSANWGGGIGVINCELQINYCNIIDNAASGLGGGIASDFSDVYISNTTFASDTSGFLSGAIHGWQSDFQIKHCFFEDNESDFGGAIFADYSELQIDSCSFINNVAQYGGALRINNCNIKVDSCLFDGNEAQVDAGALDYSADSLIFGSLYSVEIYNSRFVNNIAINAVGGFSIQQSHTESPLIDLVIDNCEIANNFAHHSGGFRILRCLNEVTFSNSIIRGNTVEAWTGGGTFNFNTVAEIFNCVFYDNHAATVNLNSTTGGLGISNGSKVNVFNCTFSNNSSGAGGGLQVW
;
A
#
# COMPACT_ATOMS: atom_id res chain seq x y z
N MET A 1 24.28 -31.45 8.71
CA MET A 1 25.54 -30.92 9.28
C MET A 1 25.31 -29.49 9.73
N LYS A 2 25.12 -29.28 11.04
CA LYS A 2 24.87 -27.97 11.65
C LYS A 2 26.21 -27.24 11.82
N LYS A 3 26.46 -26.17 11.05
CA LYS A 3 27.59 -25.26 11.31
C LYS A 3 27.18 -24.31 12.44
N LYS A 4 27.81 -24.50 13.60
CA LYS A 4 27.77 -23.56 14.73
C LYS A 4 28.48 -22.27 14.31
N LEU A 5 27.74 -21.17 14.27
CA LEU A 5 28.31 -19.82 14.21
C LEU A 5 28.84 -19.52 15.62
N GLN A 6 30.17 -19.51 15.78
CA GLN A 6 30.80 -19.04 17.02
C GLN A 6 30.71 -17.51 17.04
N LEU A 7 29.97 -16.99 18.01
CA LEU A 7 29.94 -15.58 18.35
C LEU A 7 31.34 -15.21 18.87
N VAL A 8 32.13 -14.51 18.06
CA VAL A 8 33.38 -13.89 18.51
C VAL A 8 32.99 -12.56 19.18
N VAL A 9 32.95 -12.56 20.51
CA VAL A 9 32.91 -11.32 21.30
C VAL A 9 34.29 -10.67 21.18
N LEU A 10 34.42 -9.73 20.24
CA LEU A 10 35.55 -8.81 20.17
C LEU A 10 35.34 -7.73 21.23
N ALA A 11 35.83 -7.99 22.44
CA ALA A 11 36.02 -6.95 23.45
C ALA A 11 37.16 -6.03 22.98
N GLN A 12 36.85 -5.03 22.17
CA GLN A 12 37.74 -3.90 21.95
C GLN A 12 37.77 -3.09 23.25
N GLY A 13 38.90 -3.16 23.95
CA GLY A 13 39.19 -2.27 25.07
C GLY A 13 39.20 -0.83 24.54
N PHE A 14 38.16 -0.07 24.91
CA PHE A 14 38.13 1.36 24.73
C PHE A 14 39.25 1.97 25.59
N LEU A 15 40.30 2.45 24.92
CA LEU A 15 41.20 3.44 25.48
C LEU A 15 40.37 4.71 25.72
N PHE A 16 40.01 4.97 26.97
CA PHE A 16 39.42 6.24 27.39
C PHE A 16 40.46 7.34 27.19
N LEU A 17 40.42 8.02 26.04
CA LEU A 17 40.88 9.40 25.97
C LEU A 17 39.88 10.21 26.80
N SER A 18 40.33 10.75 27.94
CA SER A 18 39.50 11.66 28.73
C SER A 18 39.33 12.96 27.94
N PHE A 19 38.26 13.07 27.17
CA PHE A 19 37.81 14.35 26.66
C PHE A 19 37.26 15.19 27.82
N ALA A 20 37.33 16.52 27.72
CA ALA A 20 36.85 17.39 28.77
C ALA A 20 35.32 17.40 28.74
N GLN A 21 34.68 16.75 29.70
CA GLN A 21 33.24 16.84 29.92
C GLN A 21 32.83 18.32 30.11
N THR A 22 31.88 18.79 29.32
CA THR A 22 31.31 20.13 29.45
C THR A 22 29.89 20.05 29.98
N ASN A 23 29.64 20.62 31.17
CA ASN A 23 28.29 20.74 31.70
C ASN A 23 27.61 21.98 31.12
N ILE A 24 26.43 21.81 30.53
CA ILE A 24 25.62 22.90 29.97
C ILE A 24 24.41 23.11 30.87
N PRO A 25 24.36 24.23 31.63
CA PRO A 25 23.20 24.57 32.44
C PRO A 25 22.01 24.99 31.55
N PRO A 26 20.77 24.94 32.07
CA PRO A 26 19.61 25.44 31.34
C PRO A 26 19.76 26.90 30.92
N GLY A 27 19.24 27.24 29.74
CA GLY A 27 19.26 28.60 29.19
C GLY A 27 19.84 28.68 27.76
N ASP A 28 20.31 29.87 27.41
CA ASP A 28 20.72 30.18 26.04
C ASP A 28 22.07 29.54 25.66
N VAL A 29 22.12 28.92 24.48
CA VAL A 29 23.31 28.31 23.89
C VAL A 29 23.54 28.83 22.47
N TYR A 30 24.81 29.06 22.12
CA TYR A 30 25.26 29.51 20.80
C TYR A 30 26.78 29.32 20.68
N GLY A 31 27.33 29.55 19.49
CA GLY A 31 28.75 29.40 19.21
C GLY A 31 29.07 28.00 18.69
N THR A 32 30.25 27.45 19.02
CA THR A 32 30.73 26.18 18.48
C THR A 32 30.95 25.16 19.60
N TRP A 33 30.35 23.99 19.45
CA TRP A 33 30.61 22.80 20.25
C TRP A 33 31.52 21.86 19.46
N GLY A 34 32.73 21.65 19.98
CA GLY A 34 33.78 20.86 19.34
C GLY A 34 34.15 19.62 20.16
N ILE A 35 34.82 18.66 19.52
CA ILE A 35 35.14 17.35 20.12
C ILE A 35 35.89 17.45 21.45
N ASN A 36 36.71 18.49 21.64
CA ASN A 36 37.48 18.71 22.87
C ASN A 36 36.62 18.95 24.11
N GLY A 37 35.38 19.45 23.92
CA GLY A 37 34.41 19.68 24.99
C GLY A 37 33.36 18.58 25.13
N SER A 38 33.45 17.51 24.33
CA SER A 38 32.52 16.39 24.37
C SER A 38 32.85 15.43 25.53
N PRO A 39 31.86 14.82 26.20
CA PRO A 39 30.43 15.04 26.04
C PRO A 39 29.95 16.39 26.57
N TYR A 40 28.95 16.93 25.90
CA TYR A 40 28.18 18.09 26.36
C TYR A 40 26.98 17.59 27.16
N ASN A 41 27.05 17.70 28.49
CA ASN A 41 26.04 17.18 29.41
C ASN A 41 24.97 18.26 29.66
N ILE A 42 23.78 18.06 29.09
CA ILE A 42 22.69 19.04 29.13
C ILE A 42 21.88 18.84 30.43
N GLN A 43 21.89 19.85 31.31
CA GLN A 43 21.35 19.77 32.68
C GLN A 43 19.97 20.43 32.85
N GLY A 44 19.34 20.85 31.76
CA GLY A 44 18.02 21.46 31.70
C GLY A 44 17.70 21.88 30.27
N ASP A 45 16.51 22.43 30.04
CA ASP A 45 16.15 22.93 28.71
C ASP A 45 17.12 24.01 28.24
N ILE A 46 17.54 23.91 26.98
CA ILE A 46 18.43 24.87 26.34
C ILE A 46 17.77 25.47 25.10
N THR A 47 18.10 26.73 24.81
CA THR A 47 17.53 27.46 23.69
C THR A 47 18.64 28.05 22.83
N ILE A 48 18.56 27.88 21.52
CA ILE A 48 19.32 28.70 20.57
C ILE A 48 18.47 29.96 20.34
N PRO A 49 18.88 31.15 20.82
CA PRO A 49 18.05 32.35 20.71
C PRO A 49 17.89 32.79 19.24
N ASN A 50 16.87 33.61 18.97
CA ASN A 50 16.72 34.25 17.66
C ASN A 50 18.01 34.99 17.26
N ASP A 51 18.30 35.01 15.96
CA ASP A 51 19.52 35.58 15.37
C ASP A 51 20.85 34.95 15.87
N SER A 52 20.79 33.89 16.67
CA SER A 52 21.98 33.16 17.14
C SER A 52 22.15 31.85 16.40
N THR A 53 23.39 31.34 16.34
CA THR A 53 23.71 30.05 15.73
C THR A 53 24.48 29.19 16.71
N LEU A 54 24.06 27.93 16.85
CA LEU A 54 24.84 26.87 17.47
C LEU A 54 25.37 25.94 16.38
N SER A 55 26.70 25.82 16.30
CA SER A 55 27.38 24.88 15.41
C SER A 55 27.96 23.72 16.22
N ILE A 56 27.64 22.49 15.84
CA ILE A 56 28.11 21.27 16.49
C ILE A 56 28.98 20.52 15.49
N GLU A 57 30.24 20.30 15.85
CA GLU A 57 31.25 19.68 14.98
C GLU A 57 31.15 18.15 14.96
N PRO A 58 31.72 17.48 13.94
CA PRO A 58 31.70 16.02 13.83
C PRO A 58 32.22 15.28 15.07
N GLY A 59 31.57 14.16 15.41
CA GLY A 59 31.94 13.28 16.53
C GLY A 59 31.50 13.76 17.91
N VAL A 60 30.84 14.91 18.03
CA VAL A 60 30.36 15.41 19.32
C VAL A 60 29.21 14.56 19.84
N LEU A 61 29.32 14.14 21.11
CA LEU A 61 28.22 13.62 21.93
C LEU A 61 27.54 14.77 22.70
N VAL A 62 26.23 14.94 22.45
CA VAL A 62 25.29 15.78 23.19
C VAL A 62 24.42 14.86 24.04
N GLU A 63 24.65 14.87 25.35
CA GLU A 63 24.03 13.92 26.28
C GLU A 63 23.12 14.64 27.29
N PHE A 64 21.82 14.45 27.12
CA PHE A 64 20.81 14.99 28.01
C PHE A 64 20.77 14.22 29.34
N GLN A 65 20.79 14.95 30.45
CA GLN A 65 20.82 14.37 31.80
C GLN A 65 19.41 14.15 32.38
N GLY A 66 18.37 14.35 31.57
CA GLY A 66 16.96 14.22 31.92
C GLY A 66 16.06 14.52 30.73
N HIS A 67 14.75 14.63 31.00
CA HIS A 67 13.74 14.98 30.00
C HIS A 67 13.78 16.49 29.70
N TYR A 68 14.76 16.89 28.88
CA TYR A 68 15.00 18.28 28.50
C TYR A 68 15.02 18.45 26.99
N ALA A 69 14.60 19.62 26.52
CA ALA A 69 14.52 19.98 25.11
C ALA A 69 15.73 20.83 24.65
N LEU A 70 16.02 20.74 23.35
CA LEU A 70 16.78 21.75 22.62
C LEU A 70 15.82 22.59 21.78
N ASN A 71 15.49 23.79 22.26
CA ASN A 71 14.62 24.73 21.57
C ASN A 71 15.41 25.54 20.55
N VAL A 72 14.98 25.58 19.29
CA VAL A 72 15.69 26.28 18.23
C VAL A 72 14.88 27.50 17.77
N GLN A 73 15.12 28.64 18.41
CA GLN A 73 14.58 29.94 18.00
C GLN A 73 15.52 30.68 17.03
N GLY A 74 16.79 30.26 16.93
CA GLY A 74 17.75 30.74 15.95
C GLY A 74 18.08 29.66 14.91
N ARG A 75 19.36 29.32 14.80
CA ARG A 75 19.88 28.35 13.82
C ARG A 75 20.72 27.24 14.46
N LEU A 76 20.40 25.99 14.11
CA LEU A 76 21.20 24.81 14.47
C LEU A 76 22.02 24.33 13.26
N LEU A 77 23.33 24.21 13.42
CA LEU A 77 24.24 23.60 12.45
C LEU A 77 24.92 22.38 13.07
N ALA A 78 24.21 21.25 13.12
CA ALA A 78 24.76 19.96 13.51
C ALA A 78 25.20 19.21 12.24
N ILE A 79 26.49 19.27 11.93
CA ILE A 79 27.04 18.74 10.68
C ILE A 79 28.18 17.79 11.00
N GLY A 80 27.85 16.50 11.09
CA GLY A 80 28.81 15.42 11.24
C GLY A 80 29.45 14.99 9.93
N THR A 81 30.04 13.80 9.96
CA THR A 81 30.55 13.09 8.77
C THR A 81 30.23 11.61 8.90
N ASP A 82 30.25 10.87 7.80
CA ASP A 82 30.07 9.39 7.80
C ASP A 82 30.96 8.69 8.85
N ALA A 83 32.23 9.09 8.94
CA ALA A 83 33.18 8.54 9.91
C ALA A 83 32.95 9.00 11.36
N ASN A 84 32.35 10.18 11.55
CA ASN A 84 32.19 10.82 12.87
C ASN A 84 30.81 11.48 12.94
N ASN A 85 29.80 10.66 13.22
CA ASN A 85 28.44 11.13 13.43
C ASN A 85 28.36 11.97 14.74
N ILE A 86 27.47 12.95 14.77
CA ILE A 86 27.08 13.65 16.01
C ILE A 86 26.01 12.82 16.69
N LEU A 87 26.13 12.57 17.99
CA LEU A 87 25.15 11.78 18.75
C LEU A 87 24.36 12.67 19.71
N PHE A 88 23.03 12.70 19.56
CA PHE A 88 22.09 13.25 20.53
C PHE A 88 21.40 12.10 21.26
N THR A 89 21.53 12.07 22.59
CA THR A 89 21.00 10.97 23.40
C THR A 89 20.75 11.38 24.86
N VAL A 90 20.22 10.46 25.67
CA VAL A 90 20.02 10.63 27.12
C VAL A 90 20.97 9.72 27.91
N ASN A 91 21.43 10.18 29.07
CA ASN A 91 22.34 9.43 29.94
C ASN A 91 21.68 8.19 30.59
N ASP A 92 20.37 8.26 30.86
CA ASP A 92 19.63 7.16 31.51
C ASP A 92 18.38 6.83 30.69
N THR A 93 18.29 5.58 30.22
CA THR A 93 17.14 5.05 29.48
C THR A 93 16.16 4.28 30.37
N THR A 94 16.36 4.27 31.69
CA THR A 94 15.48 3.58 32.64
C THR A 94 14.07 4.17 32.56
N GLY A 95 13.09 3.32 32.23
CA GLY A 95 11.70 3.74 32.04
C GLY A 95 11.34 4.14 30.60
N PHE A 96 12.29 4.12 29.66
CA PHE A 96 12.04 4.52 28.26
C PHE A 96 10.87 3.73 27.62
N TYR A 97 10.77 2.44 27.93
CA TYR A 97 9.73 1.52 27.43
C TYR A 97 8.28 1.99 27.68
N ASN A 98 8.03 2.87 28.65
CA ASN A 98 6.71 3.42 28.88
C ASN A 98 6.57 4.75 28.12
N PRO A 99 5.78 4.82 27.04
CA PRO A 99 5.64 6.04 26.24
C PRO A 99 4.92 7.16 27.00
N ASN A 100 4.15 6.83 28.05
CA ASN A 100 3.24 7.78 28.73
C ASN A 100 3.88 8.49 29.93
N ASN A 101 5.20 8.42 30.10
CA ASN A 101 5.92 9.18 31.12
C ASN A 101 7.29 9.65 30.61
N THR A 102 7.84 10.66 31.28
CA THR A 102 9.08 11.34 30.88
C THR A 102 10.37 10.58 31.21
N LEU A 103 10.29 9.40 31.85
CA LEU A 103 11.48 8.67 32.26
C LEU A 103 12.19 8.05 31.05
N GLY A 104 13.53 8.04 31.11
CA GLY A 104 14.34 7.29 30.16
C GLY A 104 14.56 7.97 28.81
N GLY A 105 14.12 9.22 28.61
CA GLY A 105 14.26 9.93 27.33
C GLY A 105 14.44 11.44 27.49
N TRP A 106 14.95 12.09 26.44
CA TRP A 106 15.09 13.55 26.34
C TRP A 106 13.98 14.15 25.48
N ASN A 107 13.65 15.43 25.61
CA ASN A 107 12.44 16.02 25.02
C ASN A 107 12.63 16.54 23.57
N GLY A 108 13.58 15.94 22.84
CA GLY A 108 13.79 16.22 21.42
C GLY A 108 14.37 17.60 21.08
N ILE A 109 14.55 17.83 19.77
CA ILE A 109 14.90 19.11 19.17
C ILE A 109 13.61 19.76 18.68
N GLN A 110 13.37 21.02 19.07
CA GLN A 110 12.09 21.68 18.85
C GLN A 110 12.28 22.95 18.01
N PHE A 111 11.77 22.91 16.78
CA PHE A 111 11.61 24.07 15.91
C PHE A 111 10.15 24.53 15.96
N ILE A 112 9.74 25.13 17.08
CA ILE A 112 8.35 25.60 17.26
C ILE A 112 8.35 27.12 17.03
N ASP A 113 7.70 27.54 15.95
CA ASP A 113 7.57 28.94 15.54
C ASP A 113 8.92 29.67 15.42
N THR A 114 9.97 28.95 14.99
CA THR A 114 11.28 29.55 14.68
C THR A 114 11.08 30.70 13.69
N PRO A 115 11.56 31.92 13.98
CA PRO A 115 11.33 33.06 13.12
C PRO A 115 11.83 32.85 11.69
N SER A 116 10.94 33.11 10.73
CA SER A 116 11.11 32.77 9.32
C SER A 116 12.33 33.44 8.64
N GLU A 117 12.84 34.52 9.22
CA GLU A 117 14.04 35.23 8.80
C GLU A 117 15.32 34.44 9.04
N ASN A 118 15.31 33.47 9.97
CA ASN A 118 16.47 32.63 10.22
C ASN A 118 16.88 31.86 8.96
N ASP A 119 18.19 31.67 8.82
CA ASP A 119 18.76 30.85 7.76
C ASP A 119 18.57 29.36 8.09
N THR A 120 18.83 28.52 7.09
CA THR A 120 18.60 27.07 7.14
C THR A 120 19.38 26.40 8.26
N SER A 121 18.66 25.68 9.12
CA SER A 121 19.23 24.75 10.08
C SER A 121 19.54 23.40 9.41
N LYS A 122 20.61 22.75 9.84
CA LYS A 122 21.15 21.53 9.23
C LYS A 122 21.39 20.47 10.30
N ILE A 123 20.87 19.28 10.04
CA ILE A 123 21.07 18.06 10.83
C ILE A 123 21.59 17.02 9.85
N ILE A 124 22.91 16.88 9.76
CA ILE A 124 23.60 16.08 8.74
C ILE A 124 24.55 15.11 9.43
N TYR A 125 24.54 13.82 9.08
CA TYR A 125 25.34 12.79 9.76
C TYR A 125 25.19 12.86 11.29
N CYS A 126 23.93 12.89 11.73
CA CYS A 126 23.57 12.88 13.13
C CYS A 126 22.86 11.56 13.48
N THR A 127 23.07 11.06 14.69
CA THR A 127 22.25 10.02 15.31
C THR A 127 21.43 10.66 16.42
N LEU A 128 20.11 10.55 16.34
CA LEU A 128 19.18 11.03 17.33
C LEU A 128 18.43 9.82 17.89
N GLN A 129 18.65 9.54 19.17
CA GLN A 129 18.05 8.38 19.82
C GLN A 129 17.60 8.65 21.25
N TYR A 130 16.59 7.90 21.69
CA TYR A 130 15.93 8.02 23.00
C TYR A 130 15.30 9.40 23.24
N GLY A 131 14.92 10.09 22.16
CA GLY A 131 14.01 11.22 22.21
C GLY A 131 12.61 10.74 22.59
N LYS A 132 11.93 11.48 23.46
CA LYS A 132 10.62 11.13 23.99
C LYS A 132 9.75 12.38 24.15
N ALA A 133 8.73 12.52 23.31
CA ALA A 133 7.68 13.51 23.49
C ALA A 133 6.60 12.96 24.42
N VAL A 134 6.23 13.70 25.46
CA VAL A 134 5.20 13.30 26.43
C VAL A 134 4.36 14.51 26.80
N GLY A 135 3.11 14.52 26.34
CA GLY A 135 2.21 15.64 26.55
C GLY A 135 0.74 15.26 26.43
N SER A 136 -0.13 16.26 26.54
CA SER A 136 -1.57 16.06 26.36
C SER A 136 -2.07 16.40 24.96
N SER A 137 -1.28 17.07 24.15
CA SER A 137 -1.63 17.50 22.79
C SER A 137 -0.38 17.96 22.05
N PRO A 138 -0.42 18.10 20.71
CA PRO A 138 0.65 18.75 19.99
C PRO A 138 0.84 20.20 20.48
N PRO A 139 2.07 20.73 20.52
CA PRO A 139 3.31 20.08 20.09
C PRO A 139 3.90 19.07 21.11
N ASP A 140 3.46 19.11 22.37
CA ASP A 140 4.14 18.42 23.50
C ASP A 140 4.07 16.89 23.45
N ASN A 141 3.14 16.31 22.68
CA ASN A 141 2.98 14.86 22.49
C ASN A 141 3.41 14.38 21.10
N SER A 142 4.22 15.16 20.38
CA SER A 142 4.62 14.88 19.01
C SER A 142 6.11 15.02 18.76
N GLY A 143 6.66 14.23 17.83
CA GLY A 143 8.04 14.39 17.37
C GLY A 143 9.08 13.98 18.40
N GLY A 144 9.15 12.68 18.74
CA GLY A 144 9.99 12.20 19.83
C GLY A 144 11.46 12.64 19.74
N ALA A 145 12.07 12.58 18.55
CA ALA A 145 13.40 13.15 18.32
C ALA A 145 13.35 14.61 17.89
N ILE A 146 12.45 14.94 16.96
CA ILE A 146 12.35 16.26 16.35
C ILE A 146 10.89 16.61 16.11
N ILE A 147 10.52 17.83 16.47
CA ILE A 147 9.28 18.48 16.03
C ILE A 147 9.59 19.78 15.30
N ILE A 148 8.89 20.00 14.18
CA ILE A 148 9.00 21.22 13.38
C ILE A 148 7.61 21.77 13.12
N THR A 149 7.37 23.00 13.56
CA THR A 149 6.11 23.72 13.42
C THR A 149 6.36 25.09 12.82
N ASN A 150 5.69 25.42 11.71
CA ASN A 150 5.75 26.72 11.04
C ASN A 150 7.16 27.16 10.58
N PHE A 151 8.05 26.22 10.29
CA PHE A 151 9.41 26.52 9.82
C PHE A 151 9.86 25.59 8.71
N ASN A 152 10.14 26.17 7.52
CA ASN A 152 10.44 25.40 6.31
C ASN A 152 11.94 25.22 6.05
N LYS A 153 12.81 25.92 6.78
CA LYS A 153 14.25 25.97 6.49
C LYS A 153 15.04 25.01 7.37
N VAL A 154 14.69 23.73 7.31
CA VAL A 154 15.45 22.63 7.94
C VAL A 154 15.84 21.63 6.86
N LEU A 155 17.11 21.23 6.86
CA LEU A 155 17.62 20.12 6.06
C LEU A 155 18.05 19.00 7.01
N ILE A 156 17.46 17.82 6.86
CA ILE A 156 17.90 16.61 7.54
C ILE A 156 18.42 15.65 6.49
N SER A 157 19.69 15.26 6.59
CA SER A 157 20.26 14.33 5.62
C SER A 157 21.29 13.38 6.19
N ASN A 158 21.40 12.18 5.61
CA ASN A 158 22.40 11.18 6.01
C ASN A 158 22.38 10.91 7.53
N SER A 159 21.23 11.01 8.17
CA SER A 159 21.08 10.95 9.62
C SER A 159 20.25 9.74 10.04
N LEU A 160 20.50 9.24 11.25
CA LEU A 160 19.77 8.15 11.87
C LEU A 160 18.85 8.70 12.96
N ILE A 161 17.54 8.54 12.79
CA ILE A 161 16.52 8.88 13.79
C ILE A 161 15.94 7.56 14.30
N THR A 162 16.37 7.12 15.48
CA THR A 162 16.03 5.78 15.96
C THR A 162 15.72 5.66 17.44
N ASN A 163 14.88 4.69 17.82
CA ASN A 163 14.50 4.45 19.21
C ASN A 163 13.94 5.71 19.89
N ASN A 164 13.06 6.42 19.20
CA ASN A 164 12.37 7.58 19.74
C ASN A 164 10.89 7.27 19.93
N SER A 165 10.23 8.02 20.81
CA SER A 165 8.82 7.78 21.13
C SER A 165 8.02 9.06 21.27
N ALA A 166 6.80 9.05 20.76
CA ALA A 166 5.80 10.05 21.08
C ALA A 166 4.69 9.36 21.89
N GLY A 167 4.41 9.87 23.08
CA GLY A 167 3.45 9.28 24.00
C GLY A 167 2.66 10.32 24.80
N GLY A 168 1.81 9.84 25.72
CA GLY A 168 0.90 10.67 26.49
C GLY A 168 -0.57 10.41 26.13
N SER A 169 -1.40 11.44 26.25
CA SER A 169 -2.84 11.34 25.95
C SER A 169 -3.17 11.97 24.59
N ASN A 170 -4.36 11.69 24.04
CA ASN A 170 -4.90 12.29 22.81
C ASN A 170 -4.05 12.03 21.55
N SER A 171 -3.88 10.76 21.19
CA SER A 171 -3.28 10.33 19.91
C SER A 171 -1.90 10.96 19.62
N PRO A 172 -0.87 10.67 20.44
CA PRO A 172 0.49 11.17 20.25
C PRO A 172 1.09 10.71 18.92
N THR A 173 1.89 11.55 18.27
CA THR A 173 2.19 11.37 16.85
C THR A 173 3.65 11.61 16.47
N GLY A 174 4.14 10.93 15.43
CA GLY A 174 5.49 11.18 14.92
C GLY A 174 6.57 10.73 15.90
N GLY A 175 6.70 9.42 16.12
CA GLY A 175 7.60 8.88 17.15
C GLY A 175 9.06 9.31 16.95
N GLY A 176 9.50 9.41 15.70
CA GLY A 176 10.77 10.02 15.34
C GLY A 176 10.62 11.52 15.04
N LEU A 177 9.81 11.84 14.03
CA LEU A 177 9.68 13.20 13.48
C LEU A 177 8.20 13.62 13.39
N SER A 178 7.90 14.86 13.76
CA SER A 178 6.59 15.48 13.48
C SER A 178 6.76 16.79 12.71
N LEU A 179 6.03 16.91 11.60
CA LEU A 179 6.07 18.04 10.67
C LEU A 179 4.69 18.70 10.58
N HIS A 180 4.56 19.90 11.15
CA HIS A 180 3.33 20.70 11.10
C HIS A 180 3.60 22.01 10.36
N PHE A 181 2.95 22.25 9.23
CA PHE A 181 3.22 23.45 8.41
C PHE A 181 4.71 23.61 8.04
N ALA A 182 5.40 22.48 7.83
CA ALA A 182 6.85 22.41 7.68
C ALA A 182 7.25 21.66 6.39
N ASN A 183 7.52 22.45 5.34
CA ASN A 183 7.93 21.97 4.03
C ASN A 183 9.46 21.82 3.99
N ILE A 184 9.97 20.71 4.51
CA ILE A 184 11.41 20.43 4.62
C ILE A 184 11.89 19.38 3.64
N ASN A 185 13.22 19.23 3.52
CA ASN A 185 13.85 18.16 2.75
C ASN A 185 14.44 17.10 3.68
N LEU A 186 14.09 15.85 3.40
CA LEU A 186 14.59 14.65 4.06
C LEU A 186 15.35 13.81 3.02
N ILE A 187 16.68 13.71 3.15
CA ILE A 187 17.53 13.11 2.13
C ILE A 187 18.43 12.03 2.74
N GLU A 188 18.32 10.79 2.25
CA GLU A 188 19.22 9.68 2.63
C GLU A 188 19.25 9.42 4.15
N ASN A 189 18.13 9.62 4.84
CA ASN A 189 18.03 9.34 6.27
C ASN A 189 17.59 7.91 6.53
N VAL A 190 17.91 7.41 7.72
CA VAL A 190 17.33 6.18 8.26
C VAL A 190 16.43 6.57 9.43
N ILE A 191 15.14 6.28 9.33
CA ILE A 191 14.13 6.56 10.37
C ILE A 191 13.61 5.21 10.82
N SER A 192 14.03 4.74 12.00
CA SER A 192 13.74 3.37 12.40
C SER A 192 13.49 3.13 13.88
N HIS A 193 12.71 2.09 14.21
CA HIS A 193 12.46 1.70 15.60
C HIS A 193 11.83 2.82 16.43
N ASN A 194 11.02 3.68 15.81
CA ASN A 194 10.30 4.73 16.51
C ASN A 194 8.86 4.29 16.82
N LEU A 195 8.31 4.81 17.91
CA LEU A 195 7.00 4.40 18.45
C LEU A 195 6.07 5.59 18.69
N ALA A 196 4.85 5.54 18.16
CA ALA A 196 3.80 6.52 18.43
C ALA A 196 2.41 5.90 18.41
N TRP A 197 1.36 6.70 18.66
CA TRP A 197 -0.01 6.26 18.38
C TRP A 197 -0.31 6.32 16.88
N ASP A 198 0.06 7.42 16.22
CA ASP A 198 0.01 7.59 14.78
C ASP A 198 1.36 8.08 14.23
N GLY A 199 1.80 7.58 13.08
CA GLY A 199 3.08 8.00 12.50
C GLY A 199 4.24 7.51 13.35
N GLY A 200 4.40 6.20 13.48
CA GLY A 200 5.42 5.58 14.33
C GLY A 200 6.80 6.16 14.04
N GLY A 201 7.16 6.26 12.76
CA GLY A 201 8.33 7.00 12.29
C GLY A 201 8.06 8.50 12.20
N ILE A 202 7.08 8.88 11.38
CA ILE A 202 6.88 10.26 10.94
C ILE A 202 5.40 10.63 10.93
N GLN A 203 5.10 11.82 11.42
CA GLN A 203 3.83 12.50 11.19
C GLN A 203 4.01 13.69 10.25
N ILE A 204 3.10 13.83 9.29
CA ILE A 204 2.98 14.98 8.38
C ILE A 204 1.57 15.56 8.53
N TRP A 205 1.46 16.83 8.89
CA TRP A 205 0.20 17.55 9.02
C TRP A 205 0.29 18.95 8.41
N GLU A 206 -0.59 19.27 7.47
CA GLU A 206 -0.59 20.54 6.74
C GLU A 206 0.80 20.91 6.17
N ALA A 207 1.54 19.91 5.70
CA ALA A 207 2.92 20.03 5.25
C ALA A 207 3.19 19.28 3.94
N ASN A 208 4.14 19.78 3.16
CA ASN A 208 4.53 19.25 1.84
C ASN A 208 6.04 18.97 1.80
N PRO A 209 6.58 18.08 2.65
CA PRO A 209 7.99 17.73 2.63
C PRO A 209 8.37 16.93 1.37
N MET A 210 9.65 17.00 1.01
CA MET A 210 10.23 16.13 -0.01
C MET A 210 11.14 15.08 0.62
N PHE A 211 10.88 13.82 0.28
CA PHE A 211 11.68 12.66 0.64
C PHE A 211 12.48 12.19 -0.58
N ILE A 212 13.77 11.93 -0.36
CA ILE A 212 14.68 11.43 -1.38
C ILE A 212 15.62 10.38 -0.76
N GLY A 213 15.51 9.12 -1.19
CA GLY A 213 16.46 8.07 -0.84
C GLY A 213 16.48 7.68 0.64
N ASN A 214 15.42 7.96 1.41
CA ASN A 214 15.33 7.61 2.82
C ASN A 214 14.94 6.14 3.00
N LEU A 215 15.35 5.57 4.13
CA LEU A 215 14.89 4.30 4.65
C LEU A 215 13.99 4.54 5.87
N ILE A 216 12.73 4.15 5.78
CA ILE A 216 11.74 4.20 6.87
C ILE A 216 11.45 2.76 7.27
N ASP A 217 12.08 2.30 8.35
CA ASP A 217 12.18 0.87 8.69
C ASP A 217 11.76 0.56 10.13
N SER A 218 11.04 -0.53 10.36
CA SER A 218 10.82 -1.06 11.72
C SER A 218 10.16 -0.07 12.68
N ASN A 219 9.33 0.85 12.20
CA ASN A 219 8.59 1.79 13.04
C ASN A 219 7.22 1.23 13.39
N GLN A 220 6.70 1.62 14.56
CA GLN A 220 5.46 1.08 15.10
C GLN A 220 4.47 2.20 15.49
N ALA A 221 3.24 2.04 15.05
CA ALA A 221 2.09 2.85 15.45
C ALA A 221 1.02 1.96 16.09
N ASP A 222 0.38 2.45 17.15
CA ASP A 222 -0.76 1.74 17.75
C ASP A 222 -2.01 1.79 16.85
N GLU A 223 -2.20 2.88 16.09
CA GLU A 223 -3.37 3.08 15.22
C GLU A 223 -2.96 3.18 13.74
N GLY A 224 -2.41 4.30 13.28
CA GLY A 224 -2.18 4.55 11.85
C GLY A 224 -0.75 4.91 11.47
N GLY A 225 -0.29 4.49 10.30
CA GLY A 225 0.98 4.94 9.73
C GLY A 225 2.17 4.44 10.53
N GLY A 226 2.40 3.13 10.52
CA GLY A 226 3.54 2.54 11.23
C GLY A 226 4.84 3.26 10.86
N GLY A 227 5.07 3.44 9.56
CA GLY A 227 6.14 4.29 9.03
C GLY A 227 5.76 5.77 9.04
N VAL A 228 4.76 6.13 8.24
CA VAL A 228 4.37 7.51 7.97
C VAL A 228 2.86 7.70 8.08
N TRP A 229 2.46 8.74 8.81
CA TRP A 229 1.09 9.22 8.85
C TRP A 229 0.97 10.59 8.20
N ILE A 230 0.05 10.73 7.25
CA ILE A 230 -0.13 11.92 6.42
C ILE A 230 -1.57 12.43 6.56
N GLY A 231 -1.72 13.69 6.98
CA GLY A 231 -3.02 14.30 7.20
C GLY A 231 -3.10 15.80 6.88
N GLY A 232 -4.31 16.35 6.94
CA GLY A 232 -4.56 17.79 6.89
C GLY A 232 -4.11 18.43 5.58
N LEU A 233 -4.65 18.04 4.43
CA LEU A 233 -4.34 18.68 3.14
C LEU A 233 -2.84 18.68 2.74
N SER A 234 -2.06 17.75 3.31
CA SER A 234 -0.64 17.58 3.03
C SER A 234 -0.41 16.98 1.64
N ASN A 235 0.67 17.41 0.97
CA ASN A 235 1.04 16.95 -0.36
C ASN A 235 2.52 16.51 -0.43
N PRO A 236 2.94 15.47 0.33
CA PRO A 236 4.32 15.03 0.34
C PRO A 236 4.68 14.27 -0.96
N VAL A 237 5.97 14.34 -1.31
CA VAL A 237 6.53 13.60 -2.45
C VAL A 237 7.67 12.70 -1.96
N PHE A 238 7.58 11.41 -2.31
CA PHE A 238 8.59 10.40 -2.04
C PHE A 238 9.29 9.98 -3.34
N ASN A 239 10.61 9.96 -3.32
CA ASN A 239 11.44 9.62 -4.48
C ASN A 239 12.56 8.68 -4.06
N TYR A 240 12.60 7.48 -4.65
CA TYR A 240 13.66 6.50 -4.38
C TYR A 240 13.75 6.07 -2.91
N ASP A 241 12.68 6.27 -2.15
CA ASP A 241 12.61 5.90 -0.74
C ASP A 241 12.29 4.39 -0.59
N ILE A 242 12.65 3.85 0.57
CA ILE A 242 12.33 2.49 0.98
C ILE A 242 11.52 2.56 2.28
N ILE A 243 10.36 1.91 2.29
CA ILE A 243 9.44 1.87 3.43
C ILE A 243 9.16 0.41 3.76
N THR A 244 9.69 -0.07 4.88
CA THR A 244 9.69 -1.51 5.17
C THR A 244 9.61 -1.88 6.65
N ASN A 245 9.13 -3.09 6.94
CA ASN A 245 9.01 -3.62 8.31
C ASN A 245 8.21 -2.74 9.28
N ASN A 246 7.37 -1.83 8.77
CA ASN A 246 6.61 -0.95 9.63
C ASN A 246 5.29 -1.62 10.02
N LEU A 247 4.86 -1.36 11.25
CA LEU A 247 3.68 -1.99 11.86
C LEU A 247 2.70 -0.93 12.35
N ALA A 248 1.44 -1.03 11.91
CA ALA A 248 0.33 -0.28 12.48
C ALA A 248 -0.72 -1.23 13.09
N GLY A 249 -1.29 -0.91 14.24
CA GLY A 249 -2.39 -1.71 14.79
C GLY A 249 -3.70 -1.57 14.00
N GLY A 250 -3.91 -0.42 13.36
CA GLY A 250 -5.08 -0.06 12.56
C GLY A 250 -4.77 0.07 11.07
N ASN A 251 -4.33 1.24 10.60
CA ASN A 251 -4.35 1.60 9.18
C ASN A 251 -2.96 1.93 8.62
N GLY A 252 -2.61 1.45 7.43
CA GLY A 252 -1.40 1.87 6.72
C GLY A 252 -0.11 1.46 7.44
N GLY A 253 0.34 0.22 7.25
CA GLY A 253 1.52 -0.29 7.96
C GLY A 253 2.76 0.52 7.59
N GLY A 254 2.98 0.74 6.30
CA GLY A 254 3.98 1.66 5.78
C GLY A 254 3.50 3.11 5.83
N ILE A 255 2.44 3.43 5.08
CA ILE A 255 1.91 4.79 4.94
C ILE A 255 0.39 4.80 5.16
N ILE A 256 -0.13 5.82 5.85
CA ILE A 256 -1.57 6.18 5.81
C ILE A 256 -1.74 7.60 5.27
N CYS A 257 -2.60 7.73 4.25
CA CYS A 257 -3.05 9.01 3.69
C CYS A 257 -4.48 9.29 4.18
N TRP A 258 -4.69 10.44 4.81
CA TRP A 258 -5.98 10.76 5.43
C TRP A 258 -6.39 12.22 5.25
N GLN A 259 -7.70 12.49 5.11
CA GLN A 259 -8.26 13.85 5.06
C GLN A 259 -7.73 14.74 3.93
N SER A 260 -8.08 14.40 2.70
CA SER A 260 -7.91 15.23 1.51
C SER A 260 -6.45 15.58 1.21
N THR A 261 -5.56 14.62 1.44
CA THR A 261 -4.15 14.71 1.06
C THR A 261 -3.94 14.33 -0.40
N PHE A 262 -2.84 14.79 -1.00
CA PHE A 262 -2.36 14.35 -2.30
C PHE A 262 -0.94 13.78 -2.13
N THR A 263 -0.80 12.46 -2.11
CA THR A 263 0.53 11.85 -1.91
C THR A 263 1.09 11.34 -3.23
N THR A 264 2.38 11.60 -3.48
CA THR A 264 3.08 11.09 -4.67
C THR A 264 4.23 10.17 -4.30
N LEU A 265 4.24 8.96 -4.85
CA LEU A 265 5.32 7.97 -4.74
C LEU A 265 5.96 7.75 -6.12
N ASN A 266 7.25 8.04 -6.25
CA ASN A 266 8.02 7.79 -7.47
C ASN A 266 9.21 6.88 -7.18
N SER A 267 9.28 5.72 -7.82
CA SER A 267 10.39 4.79 -7.62
C SER A 267 10.58 4.37 -6.16
N VAL A 268 9.48 4.20 -5.42
CA VAL A 268 9.47 3.82 -4.00
C VAL A 268 9.29 2.32 -3.87
N ASN A 269 10.01 1.71 -2.92
CA ASN A 269 9.80 0.32 -2.53
C ASN A 269 9.04 0.29 -1.20
N VAL A 270 7.83 -0.28 -1.20
CA VAL A 270 6.99 -0.48 -0.01
C VAL A 270 6.85 -1.98 0.23
N PHE A 271 7.56 -2.53 1.21
CA PHE A 271 7.55 -3.98 1.41
C PHE A 271 7.69 -4.45 2.86
N ASP A 272 7.21 -5.65 3.19
CA ASP A 272 7.21 -6.22 4.54
C ASP A 272 6.49 -5.34 5.59
N ASN A 273 5.54 -4.50 5.18
CA ASN A 273 4.75 -3.70 6.12
C ASN A 273 3.47 -4.42 6.53
N SER A 274 2.99 -4.16 7.74
CA SER A 274 1.78 -4.79 8.25
C SER A 274 0.83 -3.83 8.97
N ALA A 275 -0.47 -4.00 8.73
CA ALA A 275 -1.54 -3.29 9.40
C ALA A 275 -2.81 -4.14 9.53
N ASN A 276 -3.86 -3.61 10.16
CA ASN A 276 -5.19 -4.19 9.99
C ASN A 276 -5.75 -3.85 8.60
N TRP A 277 -5.58 -2.62 8.13
CA TRP A 277 -6.14 -2.15 6.86
C TRP A 277 -5.09 -1.40 6.07
N GLY A 278 -4.81 -1.81 4.83
CA GLY A 278 -3.71 -1.27 4.02
C GLY A 278 -2.35 -1.67 4.59
N GLY A 279 -1.95 -2.94 4.43
CA GLY A 279 -0.69 -3.45 4.99
C GLY A 279 0.50 -2.61 4.58
N GLY A 280 0.61 -2.29 3.28
CA GLY A 280 1.55 -1.31 2.76
C GLY A 280 1.04 0.11 2.96
N ILE A 281 -0.08 0.44 2.31
CA ILE A 281 -0.62 1.80 2.20
C ILE A 281 -2.13 1.81 2.48
N GLY A 282 -2.56 2.68 3.38
CA GLY A 282 -3.98 3.03 3.54
C GLY A 282 -4.29 4.39 2.92
N VAL A 283 -5.47 4.54 2.30
CA VAL A 283 -5.89 5.78 1.61
C VAL A 283 -7.36 6.10 1.89
N ILE A 284 -7.65 7.18 2.62
CA ILE A 284 -9.04 7.51 3.00
C ILE A 284 -9.35 8.97 2.67
N ASN A 285 -10.34 9.18 1.79
CA ASN A 285 -10.76 10.49 1.32
C ASN A 285 -9.58 11.34 0.79
N CYS A 286 -8.71 10.75 -0.05
CA CYS A 286 -7.47 11.35 -0.53
C CYS A 286 -7.23 11.09 -2.03
N GLU A 287 -6.17 11.69 -2.56
CA GLU A 287 -5.57 11.32 -3.85
C GLU A 287 -4.19 10.67 -3.61
N LEU A 288 -3.93 9.54 -4.29
CA LEU A 288 -2.63 8.87 -4.27
C LEU A 288 -2.13 8.61 -5.69
N GLN A 289 -0.91 9.05 -5.98
CA GLN A 289 -0.21 8.80 -7.24
C GLN A 289 1.00 7.90 -7.02
N ILE A 290 1.05 6.77 -7.72
CA ILE A 290 2.12 5.77 -7.62
C ILE A 290 2.72 5.53 -9.00
N ASN A 291 4.01 5.77 -9.15
CA ASN A 291 4.72 5.59 -10.42
C ASN A 291 6.04 4.84 -10.21
N TYR A 292 6.29 3.81 -11.02
CA TYR A 292 7.54 3.05 -11.01
C TYR A 292 7.88 2.41 -9.65
N CYS A 293 6.86 2.04 -8.87
CA CYS A 293 7.06 1.53 -7.51
C CYS A 293 7.03 0.00 -7.45
N ASN A 294 7.45 -0.53 -6.30
CA ASN A 294 7.24 -1.92 -5.93
C ASN A 294 6.47 -1.95 -4.61
N ILE A 295 5.34 -2.64 -4.59
CA ILE A 295 4.51 -2.88 -3.40
C ILE A 295 4.49 -4.41 -3.24
N ILE A 296 5.26 -4.93 -2.28
CA ILE A 296 5.59 -6.36 -2.24
C ILE A 296 5.55 -6.88 -0.81
N ASP A 297 5.10 -8.10 -0.58
CA ASP A 297 5.17 -8.79 0.72
C ASP A 297 4.50 -7.98 1.87
N ASN A 298 3.51 -7.14 1.57
CA ASN A 298 2.77 -6.43 2.60
C ASN A 298 1.57 -7.25 3.08
N ALA A 299 1.26 -7.15 4.36
CA ALA A 299 0.27 -7.99 5.02
C ALA A 299 -0.77 -7.18 5.79
N ALA A 300 -2.04 -7.31 5.42
CA ALA A 300 -3.14 -6.77 6.20
C ALA A 300 -3.84 -7.88 6.98
N SER A 301 -4.10 -7.73 8.29
CA SER A 301 -4.98 -8.70 8.96
C SER A 301 -6.43 -8.57 8.50
N GLY A 302 -6.83 -7.37 8.08
CA GLY A 302 -8.12 -6.93 7.53
C GLY A 302 -8.14 -6.89 6.02
N LEU A 303 -8.05 -5.69 5.45
CA LEU A 303 -8.26 -5.44 4.02
C LEU A 303 -7.02 -4.82 3.36
N GLY A 304 -6.78 -5.15 2.09
CA GLY A 304 -5.76 -4.58 1.22
C GLY A 304 -4.35 -4.86 1.69
N GLY A 305 -3.76 -5.99 1.27
CA GLY A 305 -2.40 -6.35 1.65
C GLY A 305 -1.39 -5.26 1.28
N GLY A 306 -1.40 -4.84 0.01
CA GLY A 306 -0.61 -3.73 -0.50
C GLY A 306 -1.28 -2.38 -0.25
N ILE A 307 -2.49 -2.19 -0.78
CA ILE A 307 -3.26 -0.95 -0.69
C ILE A 307 -4.69 -1.24 -0.22
N ALA A 308 -5.18 -0.44 0.72
CA ALA A 308 -6.61 -0.32 0.98
C ALA A 308 -7.06 1.13 0.80
N SER A 309 -8.18 1.34 0.10
CA SER A 309 -8.66 2.66 -0.31
C SER A 309 -10.16 2.82 -0.12
N ASP A 310 -10.55 3.90 0.55
CA ASP A 310 -11.94 4.30 0.77
C ASP A 310 -12.16 5.76 0.32
N PHE A 311 -13.20 6.02 -0.48
CA PHE A 311 -13.59 7.37 -0.93
C PHE A 311 -12.45 8.16 -1.60
N SER A 312 -11.55 7.51 -2.34
CA SER A 312 -10.30 8.11 -2.79
C SER A 312 -10.05 7.91 -4.28
N ASP A 313 -9.21 8.78 -4.84
CA ASP A 313 -8.70 8.67 -6.21
C ASP A 313 -7.29 8.08 -6.20
N VAL A 314 -7.09 6.96 -6.88
CA VAL A 314 -5.81 6.25 -6.88
C VAL A 314 -5.31 6.01 -8.30
N TYR A 315 -4.17 6.62 -8.62
CA TYR A 315 -3.53 6.55 -9.92
C TYR A 315 -2.24 5.74 -9.81
N ILE A 316 -2.17 4.62 -10.53
CA ILE A 316 -1.06 3.67 -10.45
C ILE A 316 -0.52 3.43 -11.85
N SER A 317 0.79 3.64 -12.02
CA SER A 317 1.45 3.30 -13.27
C SER A 317 2.80 2.62 -13.08
N ASN A 318 3.14 1.70 -13.99
CA ASN A 318 4.47 1.08 -14.05
C ASN A 318 4.90 0.43 -12.73
N THR A 319 3.96 -0.17 -11.99
CA THR A 319 4.17 -0.63 -10.61
C THR A 319 3.94 -2.13 -10.51
N THR A 320 4.71 -2.78 -9.64
CA THR A 320 4.57 -4.21 -9.33
C THR A 320 3.90 -4.38 -7.97
N PHE A 321 2.90 -5.26 -7.92
CA PHE A 321 2.25 -5.79 -6.72
C PHE A 321 2.55 -7.28 -6.64
N ALA A 322 3.25 -7.73 -5.60
CA ALA A 322 3.61 -9.14 -5.50
C ALA A 322 3.57 -9.69 -4.09
N SER A 323 2.98 -10.87 -3.94
CA SER A 323 2.90 -11.57 -2.64
C SER A 323 2.28 -10.73 -1.51
N ASP A 324 1.46 -9.74 -1.87
CA ASP A 324 0.68 -8.98 -0.89
C ASP A 324 -0.51 -9.84 -0.44
N THR A 325 -0.76 -9.87 0.87
CA THR A 325 -1.76 -10.78 1.47
C THR A 325 -2.71 -10.05 2.41
N SER A 326 -3.96 -10.53 2.51
CA SER A 326 -4.88 -10.07 3.54
C SER A 326 -5.65 -11.19 4.24
N GLY A 327 -5.83 -11.04 5.56
CA GLY A 327 -6.46 -12.04 6.44
C GLY A 327 -7.99 -12.01 6.45
N PHE A 328 -8.63 -10.87 6.15
CA PHE A 328 -10.08 -10.75 6.02
C PHE A 328 -10.51 -10.41 4.59
N LEU A 329 -9.99 -11.15 3.62
CA LEU A 329 -10.69 -11.39 2.35
C LEU A 329 -10.60 -10.23 1.33
N SER A 330 -9.42 -9.73 0.97
CA SER A 330 -9.31 -8.80 -0.18
C SER A 330 -7.93 -8.80 -0.83
N GLY A 331 -7.86 -8.48 -2.11
CA GLY A 331 -6.61 -8.52 -2.87
C GLY A 331 -5.47 -7.66 -2.34
N ALA A 332 -4.35 -7.74 -3.06
CA ALA A 332 -3.28 -6.76 -2.96
C ALA A 332 -3.81 -5.31 -2.92
N ILE A 333 -4.87 -5.02 -3.69
CA ILE A 333 -5.64 -3.78 -3.64
C ILE A 333 -7.08 -4.05 -3.18
N HIS A 334 -7.51 -3.34 -2.15
CA HIS A 334 -8.91 -3.21 -1.76
C HIS A 334 -9.43 -1.80 -2.07
N GLY A 335 -10.62 -1.69 -2.68
CA GLY A 335 -11.28 -0.44 -2.99
C GLY A 335 -12.74 -0.40 -2.57
N TRP A 336 -13.14 0.60 -1.79
CA TRP A 336 -14.55 0.91 -1.53
C TRP A 336 -14.85 2.35 -1.89
N GLN A 337 -15.87 2.56 -2.74
CA GLN A 337 -16.25 3.90 -3.21
C GLN A 337 -15.07 4.75 -3.71
N SER A 338 -14.10 4.11 -4.38
CA SER A 338 -12.86 4.74 -4.84
C SER A 338 -12.73 4.65 -6.35
N ASP A 339 -11.98 5.57 -6.95
CA ASP A 339 -11.72 5.59 -8.38
C ASP A 339 -10.27 5.18 -8.65
N PHE A 340 -10.09 4.14 -9.46
CA PHE A 340 -8.77 3.58 -9.78
C PHE A 340 -8.43 3.72 -11.25
N GLN A 341 -7.26 4.30 -11.52
CA GLN A 341 -6.62 4.26 -12.84
C GLN A 341 -5.31 3.48 -12.76
N ILE A 342 -5.31 2.25 -13.29
CA ILE A 342 -4.20 1.31 -13.16
C ILE A 342 -3.64 1.00 -14.55
N LYS A 343 -2.39 1.37 -14.80
CA LYS A 343 -1.77 1.26 -16.12
C LYS A 343 -0.40 0.60 -16.08
N HIS A 344 -0.10 -0.29 -17.01
CA HIS A 344 1.23 -0.90 -17.13
C HIS A 344 1.74 -1.54 -15.82
N CYS A 345 0.84 -2.18 -15.07
CA CYS A 345 1.16 -2.78 -13.78
C CYS A 345 1.23 -4.31 -13.85
N PHE A 346 1.98 -4.89 -12.92
CA PHE A 346 2.12 -6.34 -12.77
C PHE A 346 1.59 -6.75 -11.40
N PHE A 347 0.69 -7.72 -11.37
CA PHE A 347 0.13 -8.32 -10.16
C PHE A 347 0.50 -9.81 -10.16
N GLU A 348 1.45 -10.21 -9.32
CA GLU A 348 2.03 -11.56 -9.32
C GLU A 348 1.88 -12.23 -7.95
N ASP A 349 1.42 -13.47 -7.93
CA ASP A 349 1.40 -14.32 -6.73
C ASP A 349 0.70 -13.66 -5.52
N ASN A 350 -0.32 -12.82 -5.74
CA ASN A 350 -1.09 -12.24 -4.64
C ASN A 350 -2.20 -13.20 -4.21
N GLU A 351 -2.40 -13.32 -2.90
CA GLU A 351 -3.33 -14.30 -2.31
C GLU A 351 -4.30 -13.63 -1.33
N SER A 352 -5.60 -13.83 -1.59
CA SER A 352 -6.68 -13.36 -0.72
C SER A 352 -7.95 -14.15 -0.96
N ASP A 353 -8.96 -14.07 -0.09
CA ASP A 353 -10.21 -14.81 -0.36
C ASP A 353 -11.10 -14.16 -1.45
N PHE A 354 -11.04 -12.83 -1.64
CA PHE A 354 -11.78 -12.13 -2.70
C PHE A 354 -10.79 -11.34 -3.56
N GLY A 355 -10.65 -11.73 -4.83
CA GLY A 355 -9.80 -11.03 -5.79
C GLY A 355 -8.34 -11.08 -5.38
N GLY A 356 -7.57 -12.11 -5.77
CA GLY A 356 -6.19 -12.27 -5.28
C GLY A 356 -5.36 -11.00 -5.47
N ALA A 357 -5.51 -10.34 -6.61
CA ALA A 357 -4.91 -9.04 -6.89
C ALA A 357 -5.79 -7.86 -6.47
N ILE A 358 -7.05 -7.82 -6.91
CA ILE A 358 -7.92 -6.64 -6.70
C ILE A 358 -9.31 -7.08 -6.24
N PHE A 359 -9.74 -6.52 -5.11
CA PHE A 359 -11.14 -6.49 -4.73
C PHE A 359 -11.66 -5.05 -4.71
N ALA A 360 -12.73 -4.78 -5.46
CA ALA A 360 -13.38 -3.48 -5.45
C ALA A 360 -14.90 -3.58 -5.28
N ASP A 361 -15.47 -2.66 -4.51
CA ASP A 361 -16.90 -2.50 -4.30
C ASP A 361 -17.34 -1.04 -4.45
N TYR A 362 -18.46 -0.79 -5.12
CA TYR A 362 -19.03 0.54 -5.37
C TYR A 362 -18.04 1.56 -5.96
N SER A 363 -17.08 1.08 -6.75
CA SER A 363 -15.90 1.83 -7.22
C SER A 363 -15.88 1.97 -8.75
N GLU A 364 -15.03 2.85 -9.29
CA GLU A 364 -14.71 2.90 -10.72
C GLU A 364 -13.29 2.35 -10.98
N LEU A 365 -13.13 1.50 -11.99
CA LEU A 365 -11.85 0.89 -12.33
C LEU A 365 -11.55 1.03 -13.83
N GLN A 366 -10.42 1.65 -14.14
CA GLN A 366 -9.85 1.69 -15.48
C GLN A 366 -8.49 0.98 -15.45
N ILE A 367 -8.44 -0.22 -16.02
CA ILE A 367 -7.27 -1.10 -16.02
C ILE A 367 -6.78 -1.25 -17.46
N ASP A 368 -5.57 -0.76 -17.74
CA ASP A 368 -5.00 -0.74 -19.08
C ASP A 368 -3.60 -1.36 -19.10
N SER A 369 -3.37 -2.26 -20.04
CA SER A 369 -2.03 -2.80 -20.30
C SER A 369 -1.38 -3.47 -19.07
N CYS A 370 -2.19 -4.13 -18.23
CA CYS A 370 -1.73 -4.79 -17.00
C CYS A 370 -1.61 -6.31 -17.16
N SER A 371 -0.80 -6.94 -16.30
CA SER A 371 -0.66 -8.40 -16.22
C SER A 371 -1.00 -8.89 -14.82
N PHE A 372 -1.89 -9.89 -14.74
CA PHE A 372 -2.31 -10.58 -13.53
C PHE A 372 -1.90 -12.05 -13.65
N ILE A 373 -0.87 -12.43 -12.90
CA ILE A 373 -0.17 -13.71 -13.05
C ILE A 373 -0.25 -14.47 -11.73
N ASN A 374 -0.73 -15.71 -11.77
CA ASN A 374 -0.73 -16.64 -10.63
C ASN A 374 -1.37 -16.09 -9.34
N ASN A 375 -2.34 -15.17 -9.45
CA ASN A 375 -3.06 -14.69 -8.27
C ASN A 375 -4.08 -15.75 -7.84
N VAL A 376 -4.26 -15.90 -6.53
CA VAL A 376 -5.07 -16.96 -5.95
C VAL A 376 -6.15 -16.38 -5.06
N ALA A 377 -7.38 -16.85 -5.24
CA ALA A 377 -8.48 -16.50 -4.35
C ALA A 377 -9.57 -17.56 -4.18
N GLN A 378 -10.57 -17.28 -3.34
CA GLN A 378 -11.82 -18.06 -3.36
C GLN A 378 -12.73 -17.57 -4.48
N TYR A 379 -12.84 -16.25 -4.70
CA TYR A 379 -13.68 -15.67 -5.73
C TYR A 379 -12.88 -14.68 -6.58
N GLY A 380 -12.77 -14.96 -7.89
CA GLY A 380 -11.97 -14.14 -8.79
C GLY A 380 -10.49 -14.28 -8.48
N GLY A 381 -9.80 -15.27 -9.06
CA GLY A 381 -8.39 -15.53 -8.71
C GLY A 381 -7.51 -14.29 -8.84
N ALA A 382 -7.77 -13.45 -9.84
CA ALA A 382 -7.17 -12.11 -9.93
C ALA A 382 -8.10 -11.00 -9.41
N LEU A 383 -9.34 -10.91 -9.92
CA LEU A 383 -10.25 -9.80 -9.61
C LEU A 383 -11.59 -10.27 -9.09
N ARG A 384 -11.99 -9.71 -7.96
CA ARG A 384 -13.37 -9.70 -7.50
C ARG A 384 -13.93 -8.29 -7.62
N ILE A 385 -15.05 -8.13 -8.30
CA ILE A 385 -15.63 -6.81 -8.56
C ILE A 385 -17.11 -6.81 -8.18
N ASN A 386 -17.50 -5.83 -7.37
CA ASN A 386 -18.86 -5.65 -6.89
C ASN A 386 -19.38 -4.25 -7.23
N ASN A 387 -20.54 -4.16 -7.89
CA ASN A 387 -21.24 -2.89 -8.02
C ASN A 387 -20.36 -1.75 -8.61
N CYS A 388 -19.48 -2.08 -9.55
CA CYS A 388 -18.48 -1.17 -10.10
C CYS A 388 -18.73 -0.90 -11.58
N ASN A 389 -18.30 0.28 -12.03
CA ASN A 389 -17.95 0.45 -13.44
C ASN A 389 -16.52 -0.06 -13.64
N ILE A 390 -16.31 -0.92 -14.63
CA ILE A 390 -15.00 -1.46 -14.92
C ILE A 390 -14.71 -1.46 -16.42
N LYS A 391 -13.53 -0.96 -16.77
CA LYS A 391 -12.93 -1.10 -18.09
C LYS A 391 -11.59 -1.82 -17.98
N VAL A 392 -11.45 -2.92 -18.72
CA VAL A 392 -10.23 -3.70 -18.86
C VAL A 392 -9.80 -3.67 -20.33
N ASP A 393 -8.63 -3.11 -20.61
CA ASP A 393 -8.10 -3.01 -21.97
C ASP A 393 -6.67 -3.53 -22.03
N SER A 394 -6.37 -4.33 -23.06
CA SER A 394 -5.01 -4.77 -23.37
C SER A 394 -4.33 -5.52 -22.22
N CYS A 395 -5.11 -6.24 -21.41
CA CYS A 395 -4.62 -6.93 -20.21
C CYS A 395 -4.39 -8.43 -20.43
N LEU A 396 -3.53 -9.00 -19.59
CA LEU A 396 -3.27 -10.44 -19.50
C LEU A 396 -3.69 -10.98 -18.13
N PHE A 397 -4.48 -12.04 -18.12
CA PHE A 397 -4.81 -12.87 -16.95
C PHE A 397 -4.28 -14.27 -17.21
N ASP A 398 -3.15 -14.63 -16.60
CA ASP A 398 -2.48 -15.91 -16.81
C ASP A 398 -2.32 -16.70 -15.51
N GLY A 399 -2.79 -17.95 -15.50
CA GLY A 399 -2.54 -18.87 -14.38
C GLY A 399 -3.22 -18.51 -13.06
N ASN A 400 -4.24 -17.65 -13.07
CA ASN A 400 -4.93 -17.27 -11.83
C ASN A 400 -5.89 -18.40 -11.39
N GLU A 401 -6.02 -18.60 -10.08
CA GLU A 401 -6.76 -19.71 -9.49
C GLU A 401 -7.86 -19.23 -8.54
N ALA A 402 -9.07 -19.77 -8.70
CA ALA A 402 -10.18 -19.57 -7.79
C ALA A 402 -10.74 -20.88 -7.22
N GLN A 403 -11.01 -20.93 -5.91
CA GLN A 403 -11.62 -22.12 -5.30
C GLN A 403 -13.14 -22.22 -5.53
N VAL A 404 -13.86 -21.09 -5.54
CA VAL A 404 -15.32 -21.05 -5.57
C VAL A 404 -15.83 -20.54 -6.91
N ASP A 405 -15.48 -19.32 -7.30
CA ASP A 405 -15.98 -18.73 -8.54
C ASP A 405 -14.92 -18.63 -9.64
N ALA A 406 -14.81 -17.50 -10.33
CA ALA A 406 -14.07 -17.43 -11.59
C ALA A 406 -12.56 -17.41 -11.40
N GLY A 407 -11.81 -18.18 -12.19
CA GLY A 407 -10.36 -18.31 -12.05
C GLY A 407 -9.61 -17.01 -12.26
N ALA A 408 -10.08 -16.11 -13.13
CA ALA A 408 -9.50 -14.77 -13.30
C ALA A 408 -10.38 -13.66 -12.71
N LEU A 409 -11.55 -13.43 -13.30
CA LEU A 409 -12.41 -12.27 -12.99
C LEU A 409 -13.81 -12.72 -12.60
N ASP A 410 -14.22 -12.38 -11.38
CA ASP A 410 -15.58 -12.59 -10.89
C ASP A 410 -16.28 -11.25 -10.61
N TYR A 411 -17.23 -10.90 -11.48
CA TYR A 411 -18.00 -9.67 -11.39
C TYR A 411 -19.43 -9.95 -10.91
N SER A 412 -19.91 -9.18 -9.92
CA SER A 412 -21.31 -9.20 -9.53
C SER A 412 -21.90 -7.81 -9.27
N ALA A 413 -23.14 -7.59 -9.68
CA ALA A 413 -23.91 -6.40 -9.28
C ALA A 413 -25.16 -6.78 -8.47
N ASP A 414 -25.47 -6.04 -7.41
CA ASP A 414 -26.71 -6.14 -6.65
C ASP A 414 -27.29 -4.73 -6.38
N SER A 415 -28.53 -4.49 -6.82
CA SER A 415 -29.18 -3.19 -6.66
C SER A 415 -29.95 -3.13 -5.35
N LEU A 416 -29.32 -2.52 -4.33
CA LEU A 416 -30.04 -2.06 -3.14
C LEU A 416 -29.90 -0.55 -2.88
N ILE A 417 -29.05 0.19 -3.61
CA ILE A 417 -28.71 1.56 -3.20
C ILE A 417 -28.67 2.60 -4.34
N PHE A 418 -28.35 2.25 -5.60
CA PHE A 418 -28.24 3.23 -6.69
C PHE A 418 -28.96 2.75 -7.97
N GLY A 419 -29.87 3.58 -8.49
CA GLY A 419 -30.66 3.31 -9.70
C GLY A 419 -29.89 3.53 -11.01
N SER A 420 -28.58 3.24 -11.04
CA SER A 420 -27.70 3.43 -12.19
C SER A 420 -27.29 2.09 -12.79
N LEU A 421 -27.17 2.07 -14.12
CA LEU A 421 -26.66 0.98 -14.91
C LEU A 421 -25.11 0.97 -14.80
N TYR A 422 -24.52 -0.18 -14.49
CA TYR A 422 -23.07 -0.38 -14.46
C TYR A 422 -22.52 -0.68 -15.86
N SER A 423 -21.32 -0.21 -16.18
CA SER A 423 -20.61 -0.59 -17.41
C SER A 423 -19.52 -1.61 -17.11
N VAL A 424 -19.53 -2.72 -17.84
CA VAL A 424 -18.46 -3.72 -17.83
C VAL A 424 -17.90 -3.85 -19.24
N GLU A 425 -16.68 -3.37 -19.44
CA GLU A 425 -16.05 -3.28 -20.74
C GLU A 425 -14.72 -4.03 -20.75
N ILE A 426 -14.57 -5.01 -21.63
CA ILE A 426 -13.37 -5.83 -21.76
C ILE A 426 -12.91 -5.84 -23.22
N TYR A 427 -11.75 -5.24 -23.49
CA TYR A 427 -11.19 -5.10 -24.82
C TYR A 427 -9.78 -5.68 -24.89
N ASN A 428 -9.41 -6.23 -26.06
CA ASN A 428 -8.02 -6.55 -26.41
C ASN A 428 -7.29 -7.45 -25.38
N SER A 429 -8.04 -8.21 -24.58
CA SER A 429 -7.52 -8.85 -23.36
C SER A 429 -7.50 -10.36 -23.47
N ARG A 430 -6.63 -10.99 -22.67
CA ARG A 430 -6.34 -12.42 -22.75
C ARG A 430 -6.56 -13.07 -21.39
N PHE A 431 -7.42 -14.08 -21.34
CA PHE A 431 -7.69 -14.92 -20.16
C PHE A 431 -7.18 -16.32 -20.47
N VAL A 432 -5.98 -16.64 -19.98
CA VAL A 432 -5.24 -17.84 -20.36
C VAL A 432 -4.90 -18.68 -19.13
N ASN A 433 -5.04 -20.00 -19.23
CA ASN A 433 -4.61 -20.97 -18.20
C ASN A 433 -5.20 -20.74 -16.80
N ASN A 434 -6.34 -20.04 -16.68
CA ASN A 434 -6.96 -19.78 -15.38
C ASN A 434 -7.78 -20.99 -14.93
N ILE A 435 -7.82 -21.21 -13.62
CA ILE A 435 -8.37 -22.42 -13.02
C ILE A 435 -9.45 -22.03 -12.02
N ALA A 436 -10.61 -22.70 -12.09
CA ALA A 436 -11.62 -22.63 -11.03
C ALA A 436 -12.03 -24.02 -10.56
N ILE A 437 -11.95 -24.28 -9.27
CA ILE A 437 -12.34 -25.60 -8.73
C ILE A 437 -13.85 -25.83 -8.88
N ASN A 438 -14.69 -24.79 -8.83
CA ASN A 438 -16.13 -24.98 -8.93
C ASN A 438 -16.73 -24.36 -10.19
N ALA A 439 -16.69 -23.02 -10.33
CA ALA A 439 -17.58 -22.35 -11.28
C ALA A 439 -17.03 -22.15 -12.70
N VAL A 440 -16.05 -21.27 -12.89
CA VAL A 440 -15.69 -20.77 -14.23
C VAL A 440 -14.18 -20.56 -14.39
N GLY A 441 -13.54 -21.17 -15.37
CA GLY A 441 -12.08 -21.09 -15.49
C GLY A 441 -11.59 -19.68 -15.78
N GLY A 442 -12.15 -19.01 -16.80
CA GLY A 442 -11.79 -17.64 -17.15
C GLY A 442 -12.52 -16.60 -16.31
N PHE A 443 -13.68 -16.12 -16.77
CA PHE A 443 -14.41 -15.03 -16.10
C PHE A 443 -15.91 -15.29 -15.94
N SER A 444 -16.49 -14.72 -14.90
CA SER A 444 -17.92 -14.76 -14.58
C SER A 444 -18.47 -13.34 -14.44
N ILE A 445 -19.60 -13.06 -15.08
CA ILE A 445 -20.31 -11.78 -14.96
C ILE A 445 -21.77 -12.09 -14.60
N GLN A 446 -22.23 -11.56 -13.48
CA GLN A 446 -23.58 -11.82 -12.96
C GLN A 446 -24.22 -10.59 -12.31
N GLN A 447 -25.55 -10.60 -12.21
CA GLN A 447 -26.30 -9.71 -11.31
C GLN A 447 -27.22 -10.50 -10.36
N SER A 448 -27.66 -9.85 -9.29
CA SER A 448 -28.64 -10.37 -8.32
C SER A 448 -30.03 -10.57 -8.94
N HIS A 449 -30.91 -11.30 -8.24
CA HIS A 449 -32.25 -11.71 -8.71
C HIS A 449 -33.28 -10.56 -8.79
N THR A 450 -32.88 -9.39 -9.26
CA THR A 450 -33.79 -8.26 -9.50
C THR A 450 -34.37 -8.32 -10.92
N GLU A 451 -35.55 -7.72 -11.12
CA GLU A 451 -36.26 -7.74 -12.41
C GLU A 451 -35.73 -6.70 -13.42
N SER A 452 -34.91 -5.74 -12.98
CA SER A 452 -34.33 -4.70 -13.85
C SER A 452 -32.89 -5.04 -14.24
N PRO A 453 -32.49 -4.86 -15.51
CA PRO A 453 -31.10 -5.03 -15.91
C PRO A 453 -30.21 -3.95 -15.28
N LEU A 454 -29.04 -4.34 -14.80
CA LEU A 454 -28.13 -3.48 -14.03
C LEU A 454 -26.78 -3.26 -14.71
N ILE A 455 -26.49 -3.93 -15.83
CA ILE A 455 -25.16 -3.91 -16.43
C ILE A 455 -25.28 -3.79 -17.96
N ASP A 456 -24.48 -2.92 -18.57
CA ASP A 456 -24.13 -2.99 -19.99
C ASP A 456 -22.78 -3.73 -20.12
N LEU A 457 -22.70 -4.70 -21.02
CA LEU A 457 -21.51 -5.54 -21.19
C LEU A 457 -21.00 -5.50 -22.63
N VAL A 458 -19.73 -5.14 -22.76
CA VAL A 458 -18.97 -5.25 -24.00
C VAL A 458 -17.76 -6.14 -23.79
N ILE A 459 -17.63 -7.16 -24.63
CA ILE A 459 -16.44 -7.99 -24.74
C ILE A 459 -16.02 -8.01 -26.20
N ASP A 460 -14.86 -7.44 -26.51
CA ASP A 460 -14.40 -7.33 -27.89
C ASP A 460 -12.89 -7.63 -28.03
N ASN A 461 -12.54 -8.30 -29.12
CA ASN A 461 -11.15 -8.63 -29.46
C ASN A 461 -10.40 -9.35 -28.33
N CYS A 462 -11.05 -10.31 -27.66
CA CYS A 462 -10.48 -11.03 -26.53
C CYS A 462 -10.07 -12.47 -26.89
N GLU A 463 -9.09 -13.01 -26.16
CA GLU A 463 -8.68 -14.42 -26.22
C GLU A 463 -9.01 -15.11 -24.88
N ILE A 464 -9.87 -16.12 -24.89
CA ILE A 464 -10.20 -16.94 -23.71
C ILE A 464 -9.68 -18.35 -23.99
N ALA A 465 -8.52 -18.69 -23.43
CA ALA A 465 -7.77 -19.86 -23.84
C ALA A 465 -7.33 -20.78 -22.70
N ASN A 466 -7.49 -22.09 -22.88
CA ASN A 466 -6.94 -23.11 -21.98
C ASN A 466 -7.34 -22.97 -20.51
N ASN A 467 -8.50 -22.36 -20.24
CA ASN A 467 -9.00 -22.26 -18.88
C ASN A 467 -9.68 -23.58 -18.47
N PHE A 468 -9.62 -23.90 -17.19
CA PHE A 468 -10.17 -25.14 -16.63
C PHE A 468 -11.17 -24.82 -15.52
N ALA A 469 -12.32 -25.50 -15.51
CA ALA A 469 -13.16 -25.55 -14.31
C ALA A 469 -14.01 -26.81 -14.20
N HIS A 470 -14.63 -27.02 -13.04
CA HIS A 470 -15.61 -28.09 -12.90
C HIS A 470 -16.93 -27.80 -13.64
N HIS A 471 -17.39 -26.54 -13.75
CA HIS A 471 -18.71 -26.21 -14.34
C HIS A 471 -18.68 -25.43 -15.67
N SER A 472 -17.73 -24.52 -15.92
CA SER A 472 -17.65 -23.75 -17.18
C SER A 472 -16.22 -23.34 -17.49
N GLY A 473 -15.70 -23.60 -18.68
CA GLY A 473 -14.25 -23.49 -18.91
C GLY A 473 -13.84 -22.05 -19.15
N GLY A 474 -14.31 -21.45 -20.25
CA GLY A 474 -13.91 -20.09 -20.62
C GLY A 474 -14.67 -18.99 -19.89
N PHE A 475 -15.98 -18.85 -20.13
CA PHE A 475 -16.76 -17.76 -19.53
C PHE A 475 -18.17 -18.13 -19.12
N ARG A 476 -18.77 -17.33 -18.23
CA ARG A 476 -20.16 -17.45 -17.79
C ARG A 476 -20.81 -16.09 -17.65
N ILE A 477 -21.97 -15.90 -18.27
CA ILE A 477 -22.77 -14.68 -18.18
C ILE A 477 -24.18 -15.04 -17.71
N LEU A 478 -24.60 -14.50 -16.55
CA LEU A 478 -25.82 -14.88 -15.83
C LEU A 478 -26.76 -13.70 -15.58
N ARG A 479 -28.07 -13.95 -15.74
CA ARG A 479 -29.17 -13.14 -15.17
C ARG A 479 -29.30 -11.70 -15.67
N CYS A 480 -29.26 -11.52 -16.99
CA CYS A 480 -29.56 -10.27 -17.71
C CYS A 480 -28.61 -9.09 -17.46
N LEU A 481 -28.45 -8.35 -18.55
CA LEU A 481 -27.66 -7.16 -18.79
C LEU A 481 -28.52 -6.37 -19.80
N ASN A 482 -28.49 -5.04 -19.83
CA ASN A 482 -29.36 -4.23 -20.69
C ASN A 482 -28.96 -4.40 -22.17
N GLU A 483 -27.68 -4.21 -22.49
CA GLU A 483 -27.09 -4.58 -23.77
C GLU A 483 -25.86 -5.49 -23.57
N VAL A 484 -25.77 -6.60 -24.32
CA VAL A 484 -24.60 -7.51 -24.30
C VAL A 484 -24.06 -7.69 -25.69
N THR A 485 -22.83 -7.25 -25.89
CA THR A 485 -22.08 -7.47 -27.12
C THR A 485 -20.85 -8.31 -26.84
N PHE A 486 -20.71 -9.42 -27.57
CA PHE A 486 -19.53 -10.26 -27.56
C PHE A 486 -19.01 -10.42 -28.99
N SER A 487 -17.87 -9.81 -29.31
CA SER A 487 -17.40 -9.75 -30.69
C SER A 487 -15.92 -10.02 -30.89
N ASN A 488 -15.58 -10.41 -32.12
CA ASN A 488 -14.22 -10.48 -32.64
C ASN A 488 -13.24 -11.30 -31.77
N SER A 489 -13.75 -12.31 -31.05
CA SER A 489 -13.01 -12.98 -29.98
C SER A 489 -12.78 -14.46 -30.27
N ILE A 490 -11.74 -15.02 -29.64
CA ILE A 490 -11.33 -16.42 -29.79
C ILE A 490 -11.49 -17.13 -28.45
N ILE A 491 -12.27 -18.21 -28.45
CA ILE A 491 -12.52 -19.07 -27.29
C ILE A 491 -11.98 -20.45 -27.60
N ARG A 492 -10.87 -20.85 -26.96
CA ARG A 492 -10.13 -22.05 -27.38
C ARG A 492 -9.59 -22.93 -26.28
N GLY A 493 -9.58 -24.24 -26.51
CA GLY A 493 -8.88 -25.17 -25.62
C GLY A 493 -9.39 -25.19 -24.18
N ASN A 494 -10.54 -24.58 -23.88
CA ASN A 494 -11.08 -24.54 -22.53
C ASN A 494 -11.69 -25.90 -22.20
N THR A 495 -11.49 -26.35 -20.97
CA THR A 495 -11.84 -27.71 -20.56
C THR A 495 -12.67 -27.70 -19.29
N VAL A 496 -13.67 -28.59 -19.22
CA VAL A 496 -14.48 -28.76 -18.02
C VAL A 496 -14.81 -30.21 -17.69
N GLU A 497 -15.05 -30.47 -16.40
CA GLU A 497 -15.60 -31.74 -15.96
C GLU A 497 -17.13 -31.83 -16.18
N ALA A 498 -17.87 -30.74 -16.04
CA ALA A 498 -19.31 -30.69 -16.23
C ALA A 498 -19.76 -29.42 -16.97
N TRP A 499 -20.92 -29.54 -17.63
CA TRP A 499 -21.61 -28.52 -18.43
C TRP A 499 -20.84 -28.00 -19.65
N THR A 500 -20.19 -26.83 -19.61
CA THR A 500 -19.82 -26.11 -20.82
C THR A 500 -18.32 -25.81 -20.95
N GLY A 501 -17.67 -26.31 -22.00
CA GLY A 501 -16.23 -26.08 -22.24
C GLY A 501 -15.89 -24.62 -22.55
N GLY A 502 -16.41 -24.07 -23.65
CA GLY A 502 -16.05 -22.73 -24.11
C GLY A 502 -16.69 -21.60 -23.31
N GLY A 503 -18.01 -21.50 -23.28
CA GLY A 503 -18.69 -20.54 -22.41
C GLY A 503 -20.21 -20.61 -22.44
N THR A 504 -20.88 -19.93 -21.51
CA THR A 504 -22.34 -20.04 -21.37
C THR A 504 -23.05 -18.72 -21.10
N PHE A 505 -24.25 -18.61 -21.69
CA PHE A 505 -25.28 -17.62 -21.35
C PHE A 505 -26.44 -18.33 -20.65
N ASN A 506 -26.84 -17.81 -19.49
CA ASN A 506 -27.83 -18.48 -18.64
C ASN A 506 -28.79 -17.49 -17.96
N PHE A 507 -29.99 -17.96 -17.64
CA PHE A 507 -31.06 -17.24 -16.93
C PHE A 507 -31.48 -15.93 -17.61
N ASN A 508 -32.24 -16.04 -18.69
CA ASN A 508 -32.87 -14.94 -19.43
C ASN A 508 -31.93 -13.90 -20.07
N THR A 509 -30.61 -14.15 -20.13
CA THR A 509 -29.67 -13.22 -20.75
C THR A 509 -29.99 -13.01 -22.24
N VAL A 510 -30.01 -11.74 -22.67
CA VAL A 510 -30.15 -11.34 -24.07
C VAL A 510 -28.80 -10.84 -24.57
N ALA A 511 -28.29 -11.41 -25.66
CA ALA A 511 -26.96 -11.05 -26.16
C ALA A 511 -26.81 -11.16 -27.67
N GLU A 512 -25.86 -10.39 -28.20
CA GLU A 512 -25.35 -10.54 -29.56
C GLU A 512 -23.92 -11.09 -29.50
N ILE A 513 -23.67 -12.19 -30.22
CA ILE A 513 -22.34 -12.75 -30.39
C ILE A 513 -22.01 -12.88 -31.87
N PHE A 514 -20.92 -12.25 -32.28
CA PHE A 514 -20.55 -12.24 -33.70
C PHE A 514 -19.05 -12.19 -33.96
N ASN A 515 -18.66 -12.68 -35.14
CA ASN A 515 -17.26 -12.77 -35.56
C ASN A 515 -16.37 -13.51 -34.53
N CYS A 516 -16.93 -14.47 -33.79
CA CYS A 516 -16.21 -15.22 -32.77
C CYS A 516 -15.81 -16.61 -33.27
N VAL A 517 -14.71 -17.15 -32.74
CA VAL A 517 -14.23 -18.50 -33.05
C VAL A 517 -14.18 -19.34 -31.79
N PHE A 518 -14.96 -20.42 -31.75
CA PHE A 518 -14.94 -21.43 -30.70
C PHE A 518 -14.24 -22.68 -31.24
N TYR A 519 -13.07 -23.03 -30.69
CA TYR A 519 -12.35 -24.20 -31.18
C TYR A 519 -11.65 -25.03 -30.09
N ASP A 520 -11.61 -26.35 -30.30
CA ASP A 520 -10.95 -27.31 -29.38
C ASP A 520 -11.42 -27.22 -27.91
N ASN A 521 -12.62 -26.69 -27.65
CA ASN A 521 -13.16 -26.67 -26.29
C ASN A 521 -13.79 -28.03 -25.94
N HIS A 522 -13.62 -28.47 -24.69
CA HIS A 522 -14.02 -29.80 -24.25
C HIS A 522 -14.86 -29.76 -22.97
N ALA A 523 -15.98 -30.48 -22.97
CA ALA A 523 -16.72 -30.80 -21.75
C ALA A 523 -16.78 -32.31 -21.53
N ALA A 524 -16.37 -32.77 -20.35
CA ALA A 524 -16.37 -34.19 -20.03
C ALA A 524 -17.80 -34.76 -19.98
N THR A 525 -17.92 -36.07 -20.20
CA THR A 525 -19.20 -36.75 -20.50
C THR A 525 -20.06 -37.10 -19.28
N VAL A 526 -19.75 -36.57 -18.10
CA VAL A 526 -20.58 -36.75 -16.91
C VAL A 526 -21.79 -35.81 -17.02
N ASN A 527 -22.98 -36.38 -17.25
CA ASN A 527 -24.26 -35.73 -17.61
C ASN A 527 -24.52 -35.58 -19.13
N LEU A 528 -24.84 -36.70 -19.78
CA LEU A 528 -25.06 -36.85 -21.23
C LEU A 528 -26.12 -35.93 -21.86
N ASN A 529 -26.95 -35.24 -21.08
CA ASN A 529 -28.08 -34.46 -21.59
C ASN A 529 -27.89 -32.93 -21.47
N SER A 530 -26.82 -32.45 -20.82
CA SER A 530 -26.65 -31.03 -20.49
C SER A 530 -25.18 -30.56 -20.57
N THR A 531 -24.41 -31.10 -21.52
CA THR A 531 -22.99 -30.75 -21.72
C THR A 531 -22.71 -30.25 -23.14
N THR A 532 -22.00 -29.13 -23.26
CA THR A 532 -21.63 -28.53 -24.55
C THR A 532 -20.16 -28.17 -24.63
N GLY A 533 -19.52 -28.49 -25.75
CA GLY A 533 -18.09 -28.23 -25.92
C GLY A 533 -17.82 -26.73 -26.13
N GLY A 534 -18.49 -26.12 -27.12
CA GLY A 534 -18.29 -24.71 -27.48
C GLY A 534 -19.14 -23.73 -26.67
N LEU A 535 -20.39 -23.51 -27.06
CA LEU A 535 -21.28 -22.51 -26.46
C LEU A 535 -22.58 -23.15 -25.94
N GLY A 536 -22.98 -22.75 -24.72
CA GLY A 536 -24.24 -23.17 -24.10
C GLY A 536 -25.17 -22.01 -23.84
N ILE A 537 -26.40 -22.09 -24.34
CA ILE A 537 -27.46 -21.08 -24.13
C ILE A 537 -28.62 -21.77 -23.42
N SER A 538 -29.01 -21.28 -22.24
CA SER A 538 -30.06 -21.96 -21.47
C SER A 538 -30.95 -21.07 -20.60
N ASN A 539 -31.98 -21.67 -20.03
CA ASN A 539 -32.88 -21.05 -19.04
C ASN A 539 -33.49 -19.73 -19.52
N GLY A 540 -34.10 -19.76 -20.72
CA GLY A 540 -34.82 -18.61 -21.29
C GLY A 540 -33.94 -17.53 -21.93
N SER A 541 -32.61 -17.73 -21.95
CA SER A 541 -31.67 -16.81 -22.61
C SER A 541 -31.88 -16.75 -24.12
N LYS A 542 -31.71 -15.58 -24.72
CA LYS A 542 -31.90 -15.29 -26.15
C LYS A 542 -30.63 -14.69 -26.72
N VAL A 543 -29.82 -15.50 -27.41
CA VAL A 543 -28.54 -15.07 -27.95
C VAL A 543 -28.56 -15.14 -29.47
N ASN A 544 -28.31 -14.01 -30.12
CA ASN A 544 -28.13 -13.92 -31.57
C ASN A 544 -26.69 -14.28 -31.92
N VAL A 545 -26.50 -15.44 -32.57
CA VAL A 545 -25.17 -15.92 -33.00
C VAL A 545 -25.05 -15.75 -34.51
N PHE A 546 -24.13 -14.90 -35.00
CA PHE A 546 -23.92 -14.72 -36.44
C PHE A 546 -22.44 -14.52 -36.79
N ASN A 547 -22.01 -15.03 -37.95
CA ASN A 547 -20.59 -15.03 -38.37
C ASN A 547 -19.62 -15.68 -37.38
N CYS A 548 -20.09 -16.65 -36.58
CA CYS A 548 -19.25 -17.40 -35.65
C CYS A 548 -18.81 -18.75 -36.25
N THR A 549 -17.60 -19.20 -35.91
CA THR A 549 -17.06 -20.51 -36.30
C THR A 549 -16.99 -21.44 -35.09
N PHE A 550 -17.49 -22.66 -35.24
CA PHE A 550 -17.37 -23.73 -34.24
C PHE A 550 -16.64 -24.92 -34.86
N SER A 551 -15.43 -25.23 -34.38
CA SER A 551 -14.61 -26.34 -34.91
C SER A 551 -14.00 -27.18 -33.81
N ASN A 552 -13.98 -28.51 -33.98
CA ASN A 552 -13.33 -29.46 -33.06
C ASN A 552 -13.75 -29.40 -31.57
N ASN A 553 -14.84 -28.72 -31.25
CA ASN A 553 -15.37 -28.72 -29.89
C ASN A 553 -16.05 -30.08 -29.59
N SER A 554 -15.93 -30.58 -28.36
CA SER A 554 -16.40 -31.92 -27.99
C SER A 554 -17.12 -31.96 -26.64
N SER A 555 -18.20 -32.73 -26.58
CA SER A 555 -18.92 -33.05 -25.33
C SER A 555 -19.76 -34.32 -25.48
N GLY A 556 -20.41 -34.74 -24.39
CA GLY A 556 -21.34 -35.88 -24.40
C GLY A 556 -22.69 -35.62 -25.08
N ALA A 557 -23.12 -34.36 -25.19
CA ALA A 557 -24.42 -33.99 -25.76
C ALA A 557 -24.30 -33.15 -27.06
N GLY A 558 -23.68 -31.96 -26.99
CA GLY A 558 -23.51 -31.04 -28.13
C GLY A 558 -22.09 -30.50 -28.27
N GLY A 559 -21.34 -30.94 -29.30
CA GLY A 559 -19.95 -30.52 -29.48
C GLY A 559 -19.77 -29.00 -29.66
N GLY A 560 -20.46 -28.38 -30.61
CA GLY A 560 -20.26 -26.96 -30.96
C GLY A 560 -21.16 -25.97 -30.20
N LEU A 561 -22.47 -26.10 -30.37
CA LEU A 561 -23.48 -25.21 -29.80
C LEU A 561 -24.65 -26.05 -29.29
N GLN A 562 -25.16 -25.71 -28.10
CA GLN A 562 -26.35 -26.34 -27.55
C GLN A 562 -27.26 -25.27 -26.92
N VAL A 563 -28.57 -25.42 -27.14
CA VAL A 563 -29.63 -24.53 -26.65
C VAL A 563 -30.67 -25.38 -25.92
N TRP A 564 -31.00 -25.05 -24.65
CA TRP A 564 -31.97 -25.85 -23.87
C TRP A 564 -32.77 -25.08 -22.81
#